data_AF-A0A7V8YJ34-F1
#
_entry.id   AF-A0A7V8YJ34-F1
#
_cell.length_a   1.000
_cell.length_b   1.000
_cell.length_c   1.000
_cell.angle_alpha   90.00
_cell.angle_beta   90.00
_cell.angle_gamma   90.00
#
_symmetry.space_group_name_H-M   'P 1'
#
loop_
_entity.id
_entity.type
_entity.pdbx_description
1 polymer ?
#
loop_
_entity_poly.entity_id
_entity_poly.type
_entity_poly.pdbx_seq_one_letter_code
_entity_poly.pdbx_strand_id
1 'polypeptide(L)'
;MTGSFTDALDDIAKVADAVLFEGYLLYPYRASAQKNQLRWQFGVLTPQAWAQRAAENWYSHTECLFEPGGDDAVLRMRLRFLRLRQRRVQRVDAAEGFIDTERLTAHDEAGKETLHLSWDEGLPEVIDADLPVAALAGAGRVVPVELPAEVTEELITDADGTVIGRLLRESWAVRGRVVVATEPLPGPYGTLRLRVQVENTGLDDGRDSGADASEEQLSEQGTSRDGALRHSLIAAHTVLALSDGEFLSMADPPEWARPAVKACTNKHVWPVLSGERDHPRVVLSS
;
A
#
# COMPACT_ATOMS: atom_id res chain seq x y z
N MET A 1 25.60 2.64 -10.70
CA MET A 1 24.86 1.36 -10.71
C MET A 1 23.50 1.44 -9.99
N THR A 2 23.15 2.56 -9.34
CA THR A 2 21.86 2.78 -8.65
C THR A 2 20.64 2.86 -9.59
N GLY A 3 20.80 3.33 -10.83
CA GLY A 3 19.69 3.45 -11.79
C GLY A 3 19.04 2.11 -12.16
N SER A 4 19.86 1.10 -12.48
CA SER A 4 19.40 -0.24 -12.87
C SER A 4 18.53 -0.95 -11.81
N PHE A 5 18.66 -0.58 -10.54
CA PHE A 5 17.98 -1.23 -9.42
C PHE A 5 16.62 -0.60 -9.09
N THR A 6 16.48 0.71 -9.29
CA THR A 6 15.19 1.39 -9.16
C THR A 6 14.30 1.07 -10.36
N ASP A 7 14.89 1.01 -11.57
CA ASP A 7 14.18 0.65 -12.80
C ASP A 7 13.56 -0.75 -12.72
N ALA A 8 14.25 -1.72 -12.11
CA ALA A 8 13.72 -3.08 -11.91
C ALA A 8 12.51 -3.12 -10.95
N LEU A 9 12.52 -2.30 -9.90
CA LEU A 9 11.36 -2.17 -9.01
C LEU A 9 10.20 -1.44 -9.66
N ASP A 10 10.48 -0.44 -10.50
CA ASP A 10 9.46 0.28 -11.26
C ASP A 10 8.84 -0.60 -12.34
N ASP A 11 9.61 -1.45 -13.00
CA ASP A 11 9.10 -2.40 -13.98
C ASP A 11 8.24 -3.49 -13.35
N ILE A 12 8.64 -3.99 -12.17
CA ILE A 12 7.81 -4.95 -11.42
C ILE A 12 6.60 -4.26 -10.80
N ALA A 13 6.72 -2.99 -10.43
CA ALA A 13 5.58 -2.18 -10.02
C ALA A 13 4.53 -2.09 -11.14
N LYS A 14 4.94 -1.93 -12.40
CA LYS A 14 4.00 -1.95 -13.56
C LYS A 14 3.30 -3.29 -13.73
N VAL A 15 3.96 -4.41 -13.45
CA VAL A 15 3.32 -5.75 -13.48
C VAL A 15 2.34 -5.88 -12.32
N ALA A 16 2.74 -5.42 -11.13
CA ALA A 16 1.91 -5.43 -9.94
C ALA A 16 0.75 -4.42 -10.02
N ASP A 17 0.79 -3.40 -10.89
CA ASP A 17 -0.33 -2.49 -11.14
C ASP A 17 -1.56 -3.25 -11.64
N ALA A 18 -1.38 -4.27 -12.49
CA ALA A 18 -2.48 -5.08 -12.95
C ALA A 18 -3.23 -5.76 -11.80
N VAL A 19 -2.51 -6.16 -10.74
CA VAL A 19 -3.05 -6.78 -9.51
C VAL A 19 -3.55 -5.72 -8.53
N LEU A 20 -2.81 -4.62 -8.35
CA LEU A 20 -3.20 -3.48 -7.50
C LEU A 20 -4.52 -2.88 -7.98
N PHE A 21 -4.76 -2.87 -9.30
CA PHE A 21 -5.98 -2.41 -9.93
C PHE A 21 -6.93 -3.54 -10.34
N GLU A 22 -6.63 -4.81 -10.03
CA GLU A 22 -7.56 -5.91 -10.31
C GLU A 22 -8.78 -5.77 -9.38
N GLY A 23 -9.97 -5.61 -9.98
CA GLY A 23 -11.19 -5.24 -9.26
C GLY A 23 -11.40 -3.74 -9.08
N TYR A 24 -10.49 -2.89 -9.59
CA TYR A 24 -10.70 -1.45 -9.68
C TYR A 24 -11.42 -1.10 -10.97
N LEU A 25 -12.62 -0.59 -10.80
CA LEU A 25 -13.25 0.20 -11.84
C LEU A 25 -12.50 1.54 -11.87
N LEU A 26 -11.50 1.64 -12.76
CA LEU A 26 -10.66 2.82 -13.05
C LEU A 26 -11.44 4.05 -13.58
N TYR A 27 -12.75 4.13 -13.35
CA TYR A 27 -13.66 5.15 -13.89
C TYR A 27 -14.78 5.42 -12.87
N PRO A 28 -15.43 6.59 -12.87
CA PRO A 28 -16.32 6.99 -11.79
C PRO A 28 -17.58 6.13 -11.77
N TYR A 29 -17.58 5.12 -10.89
CA TYR A 29 -18.78 4.36 -10.56
C TYR A 29 -19.34 4.84 -9.23
N ARG A 30 -20.67 4.99 -9.21
CA ARG A 30 -21.43 5.42 -8.04
C ARG A 30 -21.16 4.51 -6.85
N ALA A 31 -20.98 5.11 -5.67
CA ALA A 31 -20.88 4.40 -4.39
C ALA A 31 -22.12 3.52 -4.10
N SER A 32 -23.28 3.88 -4.68
CA SER A 32 -24.55 3.15 -4.53
C SER A 32 -24.75 1.96 -5.49
N ALA A 33 -23.81 1.70 -6.41
CA ALA A 33 -23.93 0.54 -7.30
C ALA A 33 -23.76 -0.75 -6.48
N GLN A 34 -24.73 -1.67 -6.53
CA GLN A 34 -24.69 -2.96 -5.81
C GLN A 34 -23.41 -3.77 -6.05
N LYS A 35 -22.81 -3.65 -7.25
CA LYS A 35 -21.52 -4.28 -7.59
C LYS A 35 -20.30 -3.69 -6.85
N ASN A 36 -20.45 -2.51 -6.23
CA ASN A 36 -19.42 -1.81 -5.44
C ASN A 36 -19.60 -1.98 -3.92
N GLN A 37 -20.53 -2.83 -3.47
CA GLN A 37 -20.73 -3.07 -2.02
C GLN A 37 -19.63 -3.96 -1.41
N LEU A 38 -18.90 -4.70 -2.25
CA LEU A 38 -17.75 -5.53 -1.86
C LEU A 38 -16.48 -4.97 -2.51
N ARG A 39 -16.16 -3.71 -2.17
CA ARG A 39 -14.88 -3.09 -2.55
C ARG A 39 -13.73 -3.71 -1.74
N TRP A 40 -12.62 -3.94 -2.44
CA TRP A 40 -11.34 -4.37 -1.87
C TRP A 40 -11.38 -5.72 -1.17
N GLN A 41 -11.47 -6.79 -1.95
CA GLN A 41 -11.61 -8.15 -1.41
C GLN A 41 -10.27 -8.80 -1.05
N PHE A 42 -9.16 -8.35 -1.63
CA PHE A 42 -7.85 -8.97 -1.48
C PHE A 42 -6.80 -7.96 -1.04
N GLY A 43 -5.86 -8.40 -0.20
CA GLY A 43 -4.72 -7.59 0.24
C GLY A 43 -5.07 -6.38 1.12
N VAL A 44 -6.27 -6.30 1.72
CA VAL A 44 -6.61 -5.21 2.64
C VAL A 44 -6.06 -5.52 4.03
N LEU A 45 -5.21 -4.63 4.53
CA LEU A 45 -4.77 -4.61 5.92
C LEU A 45 -5.48 -3.45 6.63
N THR A 46 -6.54 -3.80 7.35
CA THR A 46 -7.33 -2.87 8.18
C THR A 46 -6.63 -2.53 9.49
N PRO A 47 -6.96 -1.42 10.16
CA PRO A 47 -6.41 -1.10 11.48
C PRO A 47 -6.56 -2.28 12.46
N GLN A 48 -5.49 -2.58 13.21
CA GLN A 48 -5.44 -3.73 14.12
C GLN A 48 -6.68 -3.85 15.04
N ALA A 49 -7.09 -2.73 15.66
CA ALA A 49 -8.25 -2.71 16.55
C ALA A 49 -9.58 -3.04 15.85
N TRP A 50 -9.72 -2.69 14.56
CA TRP A 50 -10.86 -3.10 13.74
C TRP A 50 -10.78 -4.59 13.39
N ALA A 51 -9.65 -5.02 12.84
CA ALA A 51 -9.40 -6.38 12.39
C ALA A 51 -9.71 -7.43 13.47
N GLN A 52 -9.25 -7.18 14.71
CA GLN A 52 -9.48 -8.08 15.85
C GLN A 52 -10.95 -8.25 16.22
N ARG A 53 -11.81 -7.26 15.93
CA ARG A 53 -13.26 -7.31 16.21
C ARG A 53 -14.06 -7.83 15.01
N ALA A 54 -13.63 -7.50 13.80
CA ALA A 54 -14.33 -7.79 12.56
C ALA A 54 -13.86 -9.08 11.85
N ALA A 55 -12.83 -9.76 12.39
CA ALA A 55 -12.17 -10.92 11.77
C ALA A 55 -11.60 -10.62 10.37
N GLU A 56 -11.17 -9.37 10.13
CA GLU A 56 -10.41 -8.95 8.95
C GLU A 56 -8.91 -9.04 9.22
N ASN A 57 -8.08 -8.86 8.20
CA ASN A 57 -6.62 -8.90 8.34
C ASN A 57 -6.09 -7.51 8.70
N TRP A 58 -5.09 -7.45 9.58
CA TRP A 58 -4.34 -6.23 9.89
C TRP A 58 -2.84 -6.37 9.58
N TYR A 59 -2.42 -7.56 9.18
CA TYR A 59 -1.03 -7.82 8.82
C TYR A 59 -0.94 -8.81 7.65
N SER A 60 0.19 -8.77 6.95
CA SER A 60 0.64 -9.83 6.07
C SER A 60 2.04 -10.29 6.49
N HIS A 61 2.37 -11.53 6.15
CA HIS A 61 3.64 -12.15 6.54
C HIS A 61 4.23 -12.93 5.37
N THR A 62 5.44 -12.56 4.98
CA THR A 62 6.20 -13.19 3.90
C THR A 62 7.45 -13.85 4.47
N GLU A 63 7.67 -15.11 4.13
CA GLU A 63 8.96 -15.78 4.28
C GLU A 63 9.44 -16.33 2.93
N CYS A 64 10.69 -16.03 2.60
CA CYS A 64 11.38 -16.56 1.43
C CYS A 64 12.86 -16.77 1.74
N LEU A 65 13.57 -17.47 0.85
CA LEU A 65 14.99 -17.78 1.03
C LEU A 65 15.82 -17.01 0.01
N PHE A 66 17.02 -16.60 0.40
CA PHE A 66 17.96 -15.96 -0.49
C PHE A 66 19.41 -16.18 -0.08
N GLU A 67 20.31 -16.00 -1.04
CA GLU A 67 21.75 -16.08 -0.87
C GLU A 67 22.34 -14.71 -1.20
N PRO A 68 22.87 -13.97 -0.21
CA PRO A 68 23.49 -12.67 -0.47
C PRO A 68 24.81 -12.85 -1.23
N GLY A 69 25.09 -11.95 -2.18
CA GLY A 69 26.32 -11.98 -2.98
C GLY A 69 27.60 -11.58 -2.21
N GLY A 70 27.45 -11.11 -0.97
CA GLY A 70 28.56 -10.74 -0.09
C GLY A 70 28.09 -9.97 1.15
N ASP A 71 29.04 -9.55 1.99
CA ASP A 71 28.76 -8.86 3.26
C ASP A 71 28.12 -7.47 3.09
N ASP A 72 28.37 -6.83 1.94
CA ASP A 72 27.82 -5.52 1.58
C ASP A 72 26.47 -5.60 0.84
N ALA A 73 25.85 -6.78 0.76
CA ALA A 73 24.56 -6.95 0.10
C ALA A 73 23.47 -6.10 0.78
N VAL A 74 22.65 -5.45 -0.03
CA VAL A 74 21.51 -4.62 0.39
C VAL A 74 20.23 -5.25 -0.11
N LEU A 75 19.28 -5.44 0.80
CA LEU A 75 17.89 -5.74 0.49
C LEU A 75 17.12 -4.42 0.35
N ARG A 76 16.65 -4.14 -0.86
CA ARG A 76 15.68 -3.07 -1.10
C ARG A 76 14.27 -3.61 -0.97
N MET A 77 13.49 -2.97 -0.12
CA MET A 77 12.07 -3.27 0.09
C MET A 77 11.24 -2.12 -0.42
N ARG A 78 10.19 -2.43 -1.17
CA ARG A 78 9.15 -1.50 -1.58
C ARG A 78 7.78 -2.05 -1.17
N LEU A 79 7.16 -1.43 -0.18
CA LEU A 79 5.75 -1.67 0.14
C LEU A 79 4.89 -0.73 -0.72
N ARG A 80 3.88 -1.29 -1.38
CA ARG A 80 2.90 -0.54 -2.18
C ARG A 80 1.50 -0.88 -1.73
N PHE A 81 0.63 0.11 -1.70
CA PHE A 81 -0.77 -0.05 -1.38
C PHE A 81 -1.56 1.15 -1.91
N LEU A 82 -2.88 1.05 -1.85
CA LEU A 82 -3.79 2.14 -2.12
C LEU A 82 -4.27 2.72 -0.79
N ARG A 83 -4.16 4.04 -0.65
CA ARG A 83 -4.80 4.81 0.41
C ARG A 83 -6.12 5.36 -0.11
N LEU A 84 -7.18 5.22 0.67
CA LEU A 84 -8.48 5.77 0.29
C LEU A 84 -8.41 7.30 0.27
N ARG A 85 -8.81 7.89 -0.86
CA ARG A 85 -8.97 9.33 -1.03
C ARG A 85 -10.38 9.65 -1.47
N GLN A 86 -11.13 10.39 -0.68
CA GLN A 86 -12.47 10.79 -1.06
C GLN A 86 -12.43 12.07 -1.90
N ARG A 87 -12.96 12.02 -3.12
CA ARG A 87 -13.15 13.17 -4.01
C ARG A 87 -14.60 13.66 -3.89
N ARG A 88 -14.79 14.87 -3.38
CA ARG A 88 -16.09 15.55 -3.28
C ARG A 88 -16.12 16.78 -4.18
N VAL A 89 -17.15 16.88 -5.00
CA VAL A 89 -17.46 18.08 -5.78
C VAL A 89 -18.46 18.90 -4.98
N GLN A 90 -18.18 20.19 -4.83
CA GLN A 90 -19.10 21.14 -4.25
C GLN A 90 -19.43 22.22 -5.27
N ARG A 91 -20.68 22.64 -5.34
CA ARG A 91 -21.11 23.79 -6.13
C ARG A 91 -21.26 25.01 -5.23
N VAL A 92 -21.09 26.20 -5.81
CA VAL A 92 -21.41 27.43 -5.11
C VAL A 92 -22.92 27.53 -4.89
N ASP A 93 -23.30 27.88 -3.68
CA ASP A 93 -24.66 28.21 -3.26
C ASP A 93 -24.69 29.61 -2.65
N ALA A 94 -25.71 30.40 -2.99
CA ALA A 94 -25.79 31.80 -2.58
C ALA A 94 -26.01 31.99 -1.06
N ALA A 95 -26.59 31.02 -0.38
CA ALA A 95 -26.87 31.07 1.06
C ALA A 95 -25.83 30.31 1.89
N GLU A 96 -25.37 29.15 1.39
CA GLU A 96 -24.54 28.20 2.14
C GLU A 96 -23.07 28.19 1.69
N GLY A 97 -22.70 28.98 0.68
CA GLY A 97 -21.33 29.08 0.18
C GLY A 97 -20.97 27.91 -0.74
N PHE A 98 -20.54 26.78 -0.18
CA PHE A 98 -20.23 25.56 -0.94
C PHE A 98 -21.03 24.37 -0.42
N ILE A 99 -21.80 23.72 -1.29
CA ILE A 99 -22.61 22.54 -0.95
C ILE A 99 -22.23 21.33 -1.80
N ASP A 100 -22.22 20.15 -1.17
CA ASP A 100 -21.91 18.89 -1.85
C ASP A 100 -22.86 18.63 -3.03
N THR A 101 -22.28 18.18 -4.13
CA THR A 101 -23.03 17.76 -5.31
C THR A 101 -22.39 16.54 -5.95
N GLU A 102 -23.20 15.70 -6.58
CA GLU A 102 -22.71 14.51 -7.29
C GLU A 102 -21.96 14.87 -8.56
N ARG A 103 -22.30 16.00 -9.18
CA ARG A 103 -21.74 16.44 -10.45
C ARG A 103 -21.75 17.94 -10.60
N LEU A 104 -20.72 18.49 -11.22
CA LEU A 104 -20.64 19.89 -11.62
C LEU A 104 -20.00 19.97 -13.01
N THR A 105 -20.65 20.69 -13.92
CA THR A 105 -20.14 20.95 -15.26
C THR A 105 -19.56 22.35 -15.29
N ALA A 106 -18.36 22.50 -15.83
CA ALA A 106 -17.67 23.76 -16.05
C ALA A 106 -17.31 23.90 -17.54
N HIS A 107 -17.25 25.12 -18.04
CA HIS A 107 -16.75 25.42 -19.37
C HIS A 107 -15.44 26.22 -19.26
N ASP A 108 -14.46 25.94 -20.12
CA ASP A 108 -13.29 26.82 -20.24
C ASP A 108 -13.58 28.00 -21.19
N GLU A 109 -12.65 28.95 -21.30
CA GLU A 109 -12.77 30.12 -22.19
C GLU A 109 -12.99 29.73 -23.68
N ALA A 110 -12.56 28.52 -24.09
CA ALA A 110 -12.78 27.99 -25.43
C ALA A 110 -14.13 27.26 -25.58
N GLY A 111 -14.95 27.24 -24.53
CA GLY A 111 -16.26 26.57 -24.48
C GLY A 111 -16.17 25.06 -24.30
N LYS A 112 -14.99 24.50 -24.01
CA LYS A 112 -14.84 23.07 -23.75
C LYS A 112 -15.47 22.72 -22.41
N GLU A 113 -16.39 21.76 -22.45
CA GLU A 113 -17.04 21.23 -21.26
C GLU A 113 -16.11 20.28 -20.49
N THR A 114 -16.05 20.46 -19.17
CA THR A 114 -15.41 19.54 -18.22
C THR A 114 -16.42 19.12 -17.15
N LEU A 115 -16.62 17.81 -17.01
CA LEU A 115 -17.51 17.22 -16.00
C LEU A 115 -16.72 16.80 -14.76
N HIS A 116 -17.04 17.38 -13.61
CA HIS A 116 -16.55 16.99 -12.30
C HIS A 116 -17.57 16.08 -11.61
N LEU A 117 -17.12 15.01 -10.95
CA LEU A 117 -17.96 14.01 -10.28
C LEU A 117 -17.40 13.66 -8.90
N SER A 118 -18.26 13.40 -7.93
CA SER A 118 -17.83 12.89 -6.62
C SER A 118 -17.60 11.37 -6.69
N TRP A 119 -16.48 10.87 -6.14
CA TRP A 119 -16.20 9.43 -6.03
C TRP A 119 -15.05 9.14 -5.05
N ASP A 120 -14.83 7.87 -4.71
CA ASP A 120 -13.70 7.42 -3.90
C ASP A 120 -12.52 7.01 -4.80
N GLU A 121 -11.40 7.70 -4.68
CA GLU A 121 -10.13 7.43 -5.35
C GLU A 121 -9.28 6.42 -4.53
N GLY A 122 -8.51 5.59 -5.21
CA GLY A 122 -7.39 4.85 -4.61
C GLY A 122 -6.10 5.59 -4.94
N LEU A 123 -5.50 6.27 -3.95
CA LEU A 123 -4.23 6.95 -4.09
C LEU A 123 -3.08 5.94 -3.92
N PRO A 124 -2.23 5.69 -4.93
CA PRO A 124 -1.07 4.82 -4.77
C PRO A 124 -0.04 5.42 -3.83
N GLU A 125 0.32 4.64 -2.81
CA GLU A 125 1.35 4.97 -1.82
C GLU A 125 2.51 3.99 -1.93
N VAL A 126 3.71 4.49 -1.66
CA VAL A 126 4.96 3.73 -1.75
C VAL A 126 5.82 4.02 -0.53
N ILE A 127 6.29 2.97 0.13
CA ILE A 127 7.26 3.05 1.22
C ILE A 127 8.48 2.22 0.83
N ASP A 128 9.60 2.91 0.58
CA ASP A 128 10.87 2.31 0.18
C ASP A 128 11.86 2.27 1.35
N ALA A 129 12.65 1.21 1.43
CA ALA A 129 13.75 1.09 2.37
C ALA A 129 14.92 0.30 1.78
N ASP A 130 16.13 0.83 1.93
CA ASP A 130 17.39 0.15 1.63
C ASP A 130 17.97 -0.41 2.93
N LEU A 131 18.04 -1.74 3.04
CA LEU A 131 18.37 -2.45 4.27
C LEU A 131 19.64 -3.29 4.05
N PRO A 132 20.78 -2.92 4.66
CA PRO A 132 21.97 -3.79 4.63
C PRO A 132 21.64 -5.16 5.21
N VAL A 133 21.95 -6.25 4.50
CA VAL A 133 21.58 -7.61 4.92
C VAL A 133 22.17 -7.96 6.28
N ALA A 134 23.42 -7.55 6.56
CA ALA A 134 24.08 -7.73 7.85
C ALA A 134 23.31 -7.08 9.03
N ALA A 135 22.53 -6.04 8.77
CA ALA A 135 21.71 -5.36 9.76
C ALA A 135 20.39 -6.10 10.06
N LEU A 136 19.98 -7.08 9.26
CA LEU A 136 18.69 -7.77 9.40
C LEU A 136 18.72 -8.96 10.35
N ALA A 137 19.89 -9.37 10.85
CA ALA A 137 20.00 -10.46 11.82
C ALA A 137 19.35 -10.11 13.19
N GLY A 138 18.97 -11.15 13.94
CA GLY A 138 18.41 -10.99 15.28
C GLY A 138 17.02 -10.37 15.28
N ALA A 139 16.85 -9.22 15.93
CA ALA A 139 15.57 -8.52 16.03
C ALA A 139 15.11 -7.86 14.71
N GLY A 140 15.97 -7.83 13.68
CA GLY A 140 15.66 -7.23 12.38
C GLY A 140 15.66 -5.71 12.40
N ARG A 141 14.92 -5.13 11.45
CA ARG A 141 14.71 -3.69 11.26
C ARG A 141 13.23 -3.37 11.12
N VAL A 142 12.84 -2.23 11.66
CA VAL A 142 11.48 -1.70 11.56
C VAL A 142 11.50 -0.50 10.63
N VAL A 143 10.69 -0.54 9.59
CA VAL A 143 10.45 0.56 8.66
C VAL A 143 9.05 1.12 8.97
N PRO A 144 8.93 2.37 9.43
CA PRO A 144 7.62 2.94 9.74
C PRO A 144 6.82 3.21 8.46
N VAL A 145 5.50 3.06 8.56
CA VAL A 145 4.53 3.54 7.57
C VAL A 145 3.73 4.64 8.24
N GLU A 146 4.04 5.90 7.92
CA GLU A 146 3.43 7.07 8.56
C GLU A 146 2.98 8.05 7.47
N LEU A 147 1.69 8.03 7.15
CA LEU A 147 1.07 8.96 6.20
C LEU A 147 0.09 9.84 6.97
N PRO A 148 0.27 11.18 7.01
CA PRO A 148 -0.66 12.08 7.66
C PRO A 148 -1.98 12.18 6.89
N ALA A 149 -3.03 12.65 7.56
CA ALA A 149 -4.24 13.07 6.88
C ALA A 149 -3.95 14.26 5.96
N GLU A 150 -4.63 14.33 4.82
CA GLU A 150 -4.42 15.35 3.80
C GLU A 150 -5.76 15.83 3.24
N VAL A 151 -5.91 17.15 3.09
CA VAL A 151 -7.04 17.75 2.40
C VAL A 151 -6.50 18.73 1.37
N THR A 152 -6.95 18.58 0.12
CA THR A 152 -6.62 19.50 -0.97
C THR A 152 -7.89 20.10 -1.55
N GLU A 153 -7.85 21.38 -1.88
CA GLU A 153 -8.94 22.11 -2.50
C GLU A 153 -8.49 22.68 -3.86
N GLU A 154 -9.36 22.56 -4.86
CA GLU A 154 -9.18 23.10 -6.19
C GLU A 154 -10.46 23.81 -6.63
N LEU A 155 -10.41 25.12 -6.91
CA LEU A 155 -11.59 25.87 -7.34
C LEU A 155 -11.98 25.48 -8.77
N ILE A 156 -13.30 25.39 -9.00
CA ILE A 156 -13.89 25.12 -10.31
C ILE A 156 -14.45 26.45 -10.82
N THR A 157 -13.95 26.90 -11.96
CA THR A 157 -14.36 28.16 -12.61
C THR A 157 -15.05 27.87 -13.95
N ASP A 158 -15.98 28.73 -14.33
CA ASP A 158 -16.65 28.69 -15.64
C ASP A 158 -15.93 29.60 -16.66
N ALA A 159 -16.44 29.66 -17.89
CA ALA A 159 -15.78 30.32 -19.02
C ALA A 159 -15.48 31.81 -18.81
N ASP A 160 -16.22 32.46 -17.91
CA ASP A 160 -16.08 33.87 -17.54
C ASP A 160 -15.12 34.09 -16.35
N GLY A 161 -14.51 33.02 -15.83
CA GLY A 161 -13.67 33.03 -14.65
C GLY A 161 -14.45 33.03 -13.33
N THR A 162 -15.79 32.96 -13.36
CA THR A 162 -16.62 32.88 -12.16
C THR A 162 -16.39 31.54 -11.48
N VAL A 163 -16.14 31.54 -10.17
CA VAL A 163 -16.07 30.32 -9.37
C VAL A 163 -17.48 29.75 -9.23
N ILE A 164 -17.71 28.56 -9.79
CA ILE A 164 -18.99 27.85 -9.74
C ILE A 164 -18.97 26.66 -8.77
N GLY A 165 -17.80 26.31 -8.24
CA GLY A 165 -17.65 25.24 -7.26
C GLY A 165 -16.22 25.02 -6.81
N ARG A 166 -16.00 23.91 -6.12
CA ARG A 166 -14.66 23.43 -5.75
C ARG A 166 -14.62 21.90 -5.73
N LEU A 167 -13.42 21.38 -5.88
CA LEU A 167 -13.10 19.98 -5.73
C LEU A 167 -12.30 19.80 -4.44
N LEU A 168 -12.88 19.06 -3.50
CA LEU A 168 -12.21 18.64 -2.28
C LEU A 168 -11.71 17.22 -2.47
N ARG A 169 -10.46 16.97 -2.09
CA ARG A 169 -9.95 15.61 -1.97
C ARG A 169 -9.37 15.42 -0.58
N GLU A 170 -9.85 14.41 0.12
CA GLU A 170 -9.52 14.12 1.51
C GLU A 170 -8.96 12.71 1.64
N SER A 171 -7.88 12.56 2.41
CA SER A 171 -7.28 11.28 2.77
C SER A 171 -7.02 11.27 4.27
N TRP A 172 -7.16 10.10 4.88
CA TRP A 172 -6.97 9.96 6.32
C TRP A 172 -5.57 9.44 6.64
N ALA A 173 -5.18 9.62 7.90
CA ALA A 173 -3.86 9.18 8.35
C ALA A 173 -3.76 7.65 8.31
N VAL A 174 -2.67 7.11 7.80
CA VAL A 174 -2.37 5.68 7.83
C VAL A 174 -1.12 5.47 8.66
N ARG A 175 -1.20 4.58 9.65
CA ARG A 175 -0.09 4.20 10.53
C ARG A 175 0.12 2.70 10.50
N GLY A 176 1.37 2.31 10.36
CA GLY A 176 1.78 0.93 10.31
C GLY A 176 3.29 0.80 10.40
N ARG A 177 3.76 -0.42 10.17
CA ARG A 177 5.19 -0.72 10.12
C ARG A 177 5.45 -1.94 9.29
N VAL A 178 6.67 -2.04 8.77
CA VAL A 178 7.22 -3.25 8.18
C VAL A 178 8.38 -3.74 9.03
N VAL A 179 8.29 -4.97 9.52
CA VAL A 179 9.37 -5.64 10.26
C VAL A 179 10.09 -6.58 9.31
N VAL A 180 11.38 -6.35 9.10
CA VAL A 180 12.23 -7.12 8.20
C VAL A 180 13.34 -7.78 9.00
N ALA A 181 13.44 -9.11 8.94
CA ALA A 181 14.45 -9.86 9.68
C ALA A 181 15.00 -11.04 8.87
N THR A 182 16.21 -11.47 9.19
CA THR A 182 16.85 -12.64 8.56
C THR A 182 17.32 -13.65 9.59
N GLU A 183 17.14 -14.93 9.27
CA GLU A 183 17.66 -16.06 10.04
C GLU A 183 18.59 -16.91 9.16
N PRO A 184 19.83 -17.22 9.60
CA PRO A 184 20.70 -18.09 8.83
C PRO A 184 20.18 -19.52 8.81
N LEU A 185 20.23 -20.15 7.64
CA LEU A 185 19.96 -21.58 7.52
C LEU A 185 21.23 -22.39 7.74
N PRO A 186 21.15 -23.55 8.41
CA PRO A 186 22.28 -24.47 8.46
C PRO A 186 22.65 -24.96 7.06
N GLY A 187 23.93 -24.87 6.71
CA GLY A 187 24.43 -25.39 5.44
C GLY A 187 25.65 -24.62 4.90
N PRO A 188 26.23 -25.08 3.79
CA PRO A 188 27.43 -24.48 3.22
C PRO A 188 27.16 -23.25 2.34
N TYR A 189 25.91 -22.99 1.97
CA TYR A 189 25.53 -22.00 0.94
C TYR A 189 25.31 -20.58 1.49
N GLY A 190 25.43 -20.37 2.81
CA GLY A 190 25.23 -19.05 3.42
C GLY A 190 23.79 -18.52 3.29
N THR A 191 22.83 -19.39 2.98
CA THR A 191 21.44 -19.03 2.74
C THR A 191 20.77 -18.44 3.98
N LEU A 192 20.01 -17.37 3.77
CA LEU A 192 19.22 -16.72 4.80
C LEU A 192 17.73 -16.94 4.50
N ARG A 193 16.95 -17.18 5.56
CA ARG A 193 15.51 -17.01 5.52
C ARG A 193 15.21 -15.55 5.80
N LEU A 194 14.58 -14.88 4.84
CA LEU A 194 14.00 -13.56 5.01
C LEU A 194 12.60 -13.68 5.60
N ARG A 195 12.28 -12.80 6.55
CA ARG A 195 10.94 -12.55 7.05
C ARG A 195 10.59 -11.08 6.83
N VAL A 196 9.42 -10.83 6.26
CA VAL A 196 8.84 -9.50 6.11
C VAL A 196 7.42 -9.53 6.66
N GLN A 197 7.13 -8.68 7.64
CA GLN A 197 5.81 -8.57 8.24
C GLN A 197 5.32 -7.14 8.11
N VAL A 198 4.26 -6.93 7.33
CA VAL A 198 3.61 -5.62 7.16
C VAL A 198 2.42 -5.56 8.10
N GLU A 199 2.33 -4.53 8.92
CA GLU A 199 1.27 -4.34 9.90
C GLU A 199 0.61 -2.98 9.75
N ASN A 200 -0.71 -2.95 9.76
CA ASN A 200 -1.50 -1.75 10.01
C ASN A 200 -1.79 -1.66 11.51
N THR A 201 -1.04 -0.79 12.20
CA THR A 201 -1.16 -0.62 13.66
C THR A 201 -2.39 0.20 14.04
N GLY A 202 -2.99 0.94 13.11
CA GLY A 202 -4.04 1.92 13.42
C GLY A 202 -3.50 3.14 14.16
N LEU A 203 -4.41 4.04 14.57
CA LEU A 203 -4.04 5.25 15.32
C LEU A 203 -3.89 5.01 16.84
N ASP A 204 -4.33 3.86 17.34
CA ASP A 204 -4.36 3.47 18.75
C ASP A 204 -3.23 2.48 19.09
N ASP A 205 -2.01 2.76 18.66
CA ASP A 205 -0.86 1.83 18.77
C ASP A 205 -0.13 1.87 20.13
N GLY A 206 -0.72 2.52 21.13
CA GLY A 206 -0.18 2.60 22.49
C GLY A 206 1.12 3.40 22.62
N ARG A 207 1.60 4.09 21.57
CA ARG A 207 2.50 5.22 21.76
C ARG A 207 1.72 6.28 22.54
N ASP A 208 2.38 6.97 23.49
CA ASP A 208 1.81 8.15 24.16
C ASP A 208 1.02 8.94 23.11
N SER A 209 -0.30 9.05 23.31
CA SER A 209 -1.22 9.75 22.43
C SER A 209 -0.89 11.24 22.48
N GLY A 210 0.26 11.58 21.90
CA GLY A 210 0.74 12.93 21.70
C GLY A 210 -0.22 13.59 20.74
N ALA A 211 -1.15 14.36 21.31
CA ALA A 211 -1.85 15.54 20.82
C ALA A 211 -2.54 15.55 19.43
N ASP A 212 -2.32 14.59 18.54
CA ASP A 212 -2.61 14.78 17.11
C ASP A 212 -3.79 13.96 16.57
N ALA A 213 -4.23 12.89 17.25
CA ALA A 213 -5.42 12.13 16.86
C ALA A 213 -6.62 12.54 17.72
N SER A 214 -7.68 13.07 17.10
CA SER A 214 -8.90 13.43 17.82
C SER A 214 -9.67 12.19 18.26
N GLU A 215 -10.43 12.29 19.36
CA GLU A 215 -11.34 11.23 19.82
C GLU A 215 -12.32 10.80 18.72
N GLU A 216 -12.70 11.75 17.86
CA GLU A 216 -13.58 11.53 16.71
C GLU A 216 -12.92 10.60 15.68
N GLN A 217 -11.65 10.82 15.33
CA GLN A 217 -10.89 9.98 14.39
C GLN A 217 -10.68 8.55 14.93
N LEU A 218 -10.40 8.41 16.23
CA LEU A 218 -10.31 7.10 16.89
C LEU A 218 -11.66 6.37 16.87
N SER A 219 -12.76 7.10 17.05
CA SER A 219 -14.12 6.54 16.96
C SER A 219 -14.49 6.11 15.54
N GLU A 220 -14.08 6.85 14.51
CA GLU A 220 -14.38 6.54 13.10
C GLU A 220 -13.68 5.25 12.64
N GLN A 221 -12.41 5.02 13.02
CA GLN A 221 -11.72 3.75 12.77
C GLN A 221 -12.44 2.55 13.38
N GLY A 222 -13.11 2.80 14.51
CA GLY A 222 -13.68 1.75 15.36
C GLY A 222 -15.12 1.37 15.03
N THR A 223 -15.89 2.22 14.37
CA THR A 223 -17.37 2.13 14.37
C THR A 223 -17.97 1.49 13.12
N SER A 224 -17.27 1.50 11.98
CA SER A 224 -17.76 0.90 10.73
C SER A 224 -16.64 0.42 9.83
N ARG A 225 -16.96 -0.49 8.90
CA ARG A 225 -16.00 -1.00 7.91
C ARG A 225 -15.51 0.12 7.00
N ASP A 226 -16.40 1.03 6.59
CA ASP A 226 -16.03 2.20 5.77
C ASP A 226 -15.06 3.13 6.52
N GLY A 227 -15.27 3.31 7.82
CA GLY A 227 -14.34 4.02 8.70
C GLY A 227 -12.99 3.33 8.79
N ALA A 228 -12.94 2.00 8.94
CA ALA A 228 -11.69 1.25 8.94
C ALA A 228 -10.94 1.36 7.60
N LEU A 229 -11.66 1.36 6.47
CA LEU A 229 -11.08 1.43 5.13
C LEU A 229 -10.37 2.76 4.83
N ARG A 230 -10.83 3.87 5.44
CA ARG A 230 -10.14 5.18 5.38
C ARG A 230 -8.70 5.11 5.89
N HIS A 231 -8.42 4.19 6.81
CA HIS A 231 -7.13 4.03 7.47
C HIS A 231 -6.44 2.71 7.13
N SER A 232 -6.87 2.04 6.05
CA SER A 232 -6.35 0.74 5.64
C SER A 232 -5.20 0.86 4.63
N LEU A 233 -4.32 -0.15 4.60
CA LEU A 233 -3.44 -0.38 3.46
C LEU A 233 -4.21 -1.29 2.50
N ILE A 234 -4.73 -0.73 1.41
CA ILE A 234 -5.62 -1.45 0.48
C ILE A 234 -4.78 -2.09 -0.63
N ALA A 235 -5.03 -3.37 -0.94
CA ALA A 235 -4.27 -4.11 -1.96
C ALA A 235 -2.74 -4.08 -1.71
N ALA A 236 -2.34 -4.22 -0.45
CA ALA A 236 -0.96 -4.12 -0.01
C ALA A 236 -0.11 -5.26 -0.58
N HIS A 237 1.02 -4.92 -1.18
CA HIS A 237 2.01 -5.88 -1.65
C HIS A 237 3.42 -5.37 -1.45
N THR A 238 4.36 -6.30 -1.30
CA THR A 238 5.78 -5.98 -1.09
C THR A 238 6.62 -6.50 -2.24
N VAL A 239 7.46 -5.63 -2.81
CA VAL A 239 8.51 -5.99 -3.75
C VAL A 239 9.85 -5.98 -3.02
N LEU A 240 10.64 -7.03 -3.20
CA LEU A 240 11.91 -7.24 -2.52
C LEU A 240 12.99 -7.46 -3.57
N ALA A 241 14.06 -6.67 -3.54
CA ALA A 241 15.16 -6.77 -4.49
C ALA A 241 16.51 -6.83 -3.77
N LEU A 242 17.43 -7.68 -4.26
CA LEU A 242 18.79 -7.79 -3.72
C LEU A 242 19.79 -7.09 -4.62
N SER A 243 20.61 -6.20 -4.04
CA SER A 243 21.69 -5.52 -4.76
C SER A 243 22.68 -6.51 -5.38
N ASP A 244 22.93 -7.61 -4.68
CA ASP A 244 23.77 -8.72 -5.11
C ASP A 244 23.36 -10.03 -4.44
N GLY A 245 23.54 -11.15 -5.15
CA GLY A 245 23.02 -12.46 -4.78
C GLY A 245 21.73 -12.83 -5.52
N GLU A 246 20.98 -13.79 -4.99
CA GLU A 246 19.76 -14.31 -5.61
C GLU A 246 18.75 -14.87 -4.60
N PHE A 247 17.46 -14.81 -4.95
CA PHE A 247 16.39 -15.47 -4.22
C PHE A 247 16.22 -16.91 -4.70
N LEU A 248 15.83 -17.81 -3.80
CA LEU A 248 15.48 -19.18 -4.19
C LEU A 248 14.00 -19.28 -4.55
N SER A 249 13.70 -20.10 -5.56
CA SER A 249 12.33 -20.36 -5.99
C SER A 249 11.54 -21.06 -4.88
N MET A 250 10.42 -20.46 -4.48
CA MET A 250 9.51 -21.07 -3.50
C MET A 250 8.68 -22.21 -4.11
N ALA A 251 8.49 -22.21 -5.44
CA ALA A 251 7.71 -23.21 -6.16
C ALA A 251 8.54 -24.39 -6.64
N ASP A 252 9.80 -24.13 -7.02
CA ASP A 252 10.74 -25.15 -7.50
C ASP A 252 12.14 -24.92 -6.92
N PRO A 253 12.32 -25.08 -5.60
CA PRO A 253 13.62 -24.89 -4.96
C PRO A 253 14.59 -26.02 -5.29
N PRO A 254 15.91 -25.75 -5.23
CA PRO A 254 16.92 -26.79 -5.29
C PRO A 254 16.69 -27.84 -4.19
N GLU A 255 17.10 -29.08 -4.45
CA GLU A 255 16.75 -30.24 -3.60
C GLU A 255 17.09 -30.02 -2.12
N TRP A 256 18.26 -29.44 -1.86
CA TRP A 256 18.75 -29.16 -0.51
C TRP A 256 17.90 -28.13 0.24
N ALA A 257 17.26 -27.18 -0.47
CA ALA A 257 16.47 -26.10 0.12
C ALA A 257 14.99 -26.48 0.33
N ARG A 258 14.52 -27.58 -0.27
CA ARG A 258 13.13 -28.06 -0.17
C ARG A 258 12.60 -28.12 1.27
N PRO A 259 13.35 -28.65 2.27
CA PRO A 259 12.87 -28.66 3.65
C PRO A 259 12.70 -27.25 4.24
N ALA A 260 13.63 -26.34 3.91
CA ALA A 260 13.61 -24.97 4.42
C ALA A 260 12.46 -24.14 3.80
N VAL A 261 12.22 -24.29 2.49
CA VAL A 261 11.07 -23.69 1.78
C VAL A 261 9.75 -24.22 2.33
N LYS A 262 9.64 -25.53 2.57
CA LYS A 262 8.43 -26.13 3.16
C LYS A 262 8.14 -25.60 4.57
N ALA A 263 9.18 -25.20 5.30
CA ALA A 263 9.05 -24.62 6.64
C ALA A 263 8.71 -23.13 6.63
N CYS A 264 8.84 -22.43 5.49
CA CYS A 264 8.42 -21.04 5.37
C CYS A 264 6.91 -20.92 5.54
N THR A 265 6.50 -19.91 6.31
CA THR A 265 5.10 -19.56 6.49
C THR A 265 4.82 -18.28 5.74
N ASN A 266 3.77 -18.28 4.91
CA ASN A 266 3.26 -17.08 4.25
C ASN A 266 1.80 -16.88 4.65
N LYS A 267 1.41 -15.66 5.05
CA LYS A 267 0.05 -15.30 5.49
C LYS A 267 -0.47 -14.14 4.67
N HIS A 268 -1.60 -14.39 3.99
CA HIS A 268 -2.30 -13.42 3.14
C HIS A 268 -1.51 -12.93 1.92
N VAL A 269 -0.41 -13.62 1.60
CA VAL A 269 0.49 -13.30 0.48
C VAL A 269 1.12 -14.57 -0.09
N TRP A 270 1.60 -14.48 -1.32
CA TRP A 270 2.33 -15.52 -2.02
C TRP A 270 3.60 -14.95 -2.68
N PRO A 271 4.80 -15.22 -2.13
CA PRO A 271 6.05 -14.74 -2.73
C PRO A 271 6.37 -15.50 -4.02
N VAL A 272 6.54 -14.75 -5.11
CA VAL A 272 6.95 -15.26 -6.42
C VAL A 272 8.19 -14.55 -6.91
N LEU A 273 9.09 -15.30 -7.56
CA LEU A 273 10.23 -14.70 -8.24
C LEU A 273 9.75 -13.86 -9.43
N SER A 274 10.44 -12.77 -9.67
CA SER A 274 10.23 -11.87 -10.80
C SER A 274 11.58 -11.40 -11.36
N GLY A 275 11.61 -11.06 -12.65
CA GLY A 275 12.84 -10.66 -13.35
C GLY A 275 13.56 -11.80 -14.07
N GLU A 276 14.88 -11.68 -14.21
CA GLU A 276 15.72 -12.63 -14.96
C GLU A 276 15.69 -14.03 -14.35
N ARG A 277 15.64 -15.07 -15.20
CA ARG A 277 15.44 -16.46 -14.78
C ARG A 277 16.67 -17.11 -14.15
N ASP A 278 17.87 -16.68 -14.56
CA ASP A 278 19.10 -17.37 -14.19
C ASP A 278 19.66 -16.89 -12.85
N HIS A 279 19.38 -15.63 -12.47
CA HIS A 279 19.73 -15.03 -11.18
C HIS A 279 18.59 -14.14 -10.69
N PRO A 280 17.51 -14.73 -10.16
CA PRO A 280 16.33 -13.97 -9.78
C PRO A 280 16.64 -13.09 -8.56
N ARG A 281 16.79 -11.79 -8.81
CA ARG A 281 17.09 -10.80 -7.79
C ARG A 281 15.86 -10.13 -7.19
N VAL A 282 14.66 -10.46 -7.67
CA VAL A 282 13.43 -9.81 -7.24
C VAL A 282 12.35 -10.82 -6.86
N VAL A 283 11.64 -10.53 -5.78
CA VAL A 283 10.43 -11.23 -5.35
C VAL A 283 9.27 -10.23 -5.27
N LEU A 284 8.13 -10.59 -5.83
CA LEU A 284 6.85 -9.95 -5.56
C LEU A 284 6.08 -10.80 -4.55
N SER A 285 5.63 -10.18 -3.45
CA SER A 285 4.77 -10.81 -2.45
C SER A 285 3.44 -10.06 -2.40
N SER A 286 2.41 -10.69 -2.98
CA SER A 286 1.03 -10.19 -3.11
C SER A 286 0.04 -11.22 -2.60
#